data_AF-A0A6P5GEJ5-F1
#
_entry.id   AF-A0A6P5GEJ5-F1
#
_cell.length_a   1.000
_cell.length_b   1.000
_cell.length_c   1.000
_cell.angle_alpha   90.00
_cell.angle_beta   90.00
_cell.angle_gamma   90.00
#
_symmetry.space_group_name_H-M   'P 1'
#
loop_
_entity.id
_entity.type
_entity.pdbx_description
1 polymer ?
#
loop_
_entity_poly.entity_id
_entity_poly.type
_entity_poly.pdbx_seq_one_letter_code
_entity_poly.pdbx_strand_id
1 'polypeptide(L)'
;MGDRAYNSSSKPMLNPPPRALNGGGGGGGGGGGTANGGAGVPVKPQQYGGGAPPAYRPRPLPPPRRRRKRRSCCCAFCLWLTLILIGLVFVVAIAAGVFYVLYHPQRPTFSVTSLHLAKLNVSSSSDLLTSALDFTLVARNPNRKIVFVYGDIAVSAAADGIPIGTASIPGFVHAAGNTTWIAATLASSGNNLDPTAAADLRSKKRFPMEIEVDTRAGVEIGRFKSKRIGIRVSCSGFDAAVASAKATPSTSIAKCKPQIKIWI
;
A
#
# COMPACT_ATOMS: atom_id res chain seq x y z
N MET A 1 18.20 -52.39 -8.86
CA MET A 1 17.26 -51.34 -9.31
C MET A 1 17.96 -50.00 -9.12
N GLY A 2 18.14 -49.24 -10.21
CA GLY A 2 19.02 -48.06 -10.24
C GLY A 2 18.27 -46.72 -10.19
N ASP A 3 18.99 -45.71 -9.71
CA ASP A 3 18.59 -44.31 -9.63
C ASP A 3 18.62 -43.60 -11.00
N ARG A 4 17.57 -42.84 -11.34
CA ARG A 4 17.66 -41.68 -12.25
C ARG A 4 16.47 -40.69 -12.19
N ALA A 5 16.82 -39.44 -11.84
CA ALA A 5 16.45 -38.12 -12.41
C ALA A 5 15.01 -37.54 -12.46
N TYR A 6 14.87 -36.37 -11.79
CA TYR A 6 14.43 -35.03 -12.22
C TYR A 6 13.27 -34.82 -13.24
N ASN A 7 12.34 -33.92 -12.89
CA ASN A 7 11.93 -32.81 -13.77
C ASN A 7 11.31 -31.61 -12.99
N SER A 8 11.94 -30.43 -13.10
CA SER A 8 11.35 -29.11 -12.82
C SER A 8 11.44 -28.28 -14.10
N SER A 9 10.32 -27.72 -14.51
CA SER A 9 10.12 -26.96 -15.74
C SER A 9 10.31 -25.46 -15.50
N SER A 10 11.24 -24.80 -16.22
CA SER A 10 11.03 -23.46 -16.79
C SER A 10 12.21 -23.02 -17.68
N LYS A 11 11.87 -22.35 -18.78
CA LYS A 11 12.67 -22.01 -19.99
C LYS A 11 13.69 -20.87 -19.82
N PRO A 12 14.66 -20.70 -20.77
CA PRO A 12 15.76 -19.74 -20.72
C PRO A 12 15.49 -18.41 -21.47
N MET A 13 16.16 -17.33 -21.06
CA MET A 13 16.25 -16.04 -21.80
C MET A 13 17.65 -15.80 -22.38
N LEU A 14 17.70 -15.27 -23.60
CA LEU A 14 18.88 -15.01 -24.42
C LEU A 14 19.61 -13.69 -24.08
N ASN A 15 20.91 -13.70 -24.41
CA ASN A 15 21.98 -12.71 -24.27
C ASN A 15 21.78 -11.30 -24.90
N PRO A 16 22.57 -10.30 -24.46
CA PRO A 16 22.80 -9.01 -25.14
C PRO A 16 24.05 -9.01 -26.04
N PRO A 17 24.15 -8.16 -27.10
CA PRO A 17 25.38 -7.98 -27.87
C PRO A 17 26.17 -6.68 -27.55
N PRO A 18 27.46 -6.61 -27.97
CA PRO A 18 28.49 -5.75 -27.39
C PRO A 18 28.79 -4.45 -28.17
N ARG A 19 29.60 -3.59 -27.52
CA ARG A 19 30.18 -2.34 -28.04
C ARG A 19 31.24 -2.61 -29.12
N ALA A 20 31.31 -1.75 -30.14
CA ALA A 20 32.39 -1.74 -31.12
C ALA A 20 33.00 -0.34 -31.30
N LEU A 21 34.33 -0.35 -31.47
CA LEU A 21 35.29 0.74 -31.54
C LEU A 21 35.26 1.51 -32.89
N ASN A 22 35.79 2.73 -32.81
CA ASN A 22 36.00 3.67 -33.90
C ASN A 22 37.30 3.34 -34.66
N GLY A 23 37.30 3.45 -35.99
CA GLY A 23 38.47 3.29 -36.85
C GLY A 23 38.32 4.07 -38.15
N GLY A 24 39.32 4.91 -38.47
CA GLY A 24 39.42 5.69 -39.70
C GLY A 24 40.42 5.10 -40.70
N GLY A 25 40.41 5.63 -41.93
CA GLY A 25 41.39 5.35 -42.98
C GLY A 25 40.76 5.41 -44.38
N GLY A 26 41.34 6.20 -45.30
CA GLY A 26 40.78 6.48 -46.63
C GLY A 26 41.53 5.83 -47.81
N GLY A 27 41.32 6.39 -49.02
CA GLY A 27 42.22 6.28 -50.18
C GLY A 27 41.64 5.72 -51.49
N GLY A 28 41.74 6.53 -52.57
CA GLY A 28 41.96 6.18 -54.00
C GLY A 28 40.84 5.43 -54.77
N GLY A 29 40.61 5.58 -56.07
CA GLY A 29 41.27 6.29 -57.19
C GLY A 29 40.77 5.71 -58.54
N GLY A 30 41.01 6.43 -59.65
CA GLY A 30 40.91 5.93 -61.05
C GLY A 30 39.61 6.27 -61.81
N GLY A 31 39.58 6.72 -63.06
CA GLY A 31 40.63 6.95 -64.08
C GLY A 31 40.11 6.62 -65.49
N GLY A 32 40.29 7.55 -66.46
CA GLY A 32 40.33 7.35 -67.93
C GLY A 32 39.00 7.00 -68.64
N GLY A 33 38.68 7.40 -69.87
CA GLY A 33 39.38 8.13 -70.93
C GLY A 33 38.74 7.77 -72.30
N THR A 34 38.69 8.74 -73.23
CA THR A 34 38.84 8.63 -74.72
C THR A 34 37.93 7.65 -75.52
N ALA A 35 37.52 7.85 -76.78
CA ALA A 35 37.65 8.87 -77.84
C ALA A 35 36.82 8.41 -79.07
N ASN A 36 36.51 9.33 -79.99
CA ASN A 36 36.35 9.18 -81.47
C ASN A 36 35.18 8.31 -82.02
N GLY A 37 34.48 8.61 -83.12
CA GLY A 37 34.53 9.68 -84.13
C GLY A 37 33.69 9.29 -85.39
N GLY A 38 33.19 10.31 -86.13
CA GLY A 38 32.77 10.27 -87.56
C GLY A 38 31.40 9.63 -87.91
N ALA A 39 30.63 10.04 -88.92
CA ALA A 39 30.68 11.13 -89.91
C ALA A 39 29.33 11.15 -90.71
N GLY A 40 28.89 12.30 -91.26
CA GLY A 40 27.80 12.34 -92.28
C GLY A 40 26.89 13.60 -92.41
N VAL A 41 27.47 14.80 -92.61
CA VAL A 41 27.21 15.92 -93.59
C VAL A 41 25.87 16.00 -94.40
N PRO A 42 25.42 17.14 -95.04
CA PRO A 42 25.59 18.62 -94.90
C PRO A 42 24.23 19.38 -94.65
N VAL A 43 24.03 20.72 -94.53
CA VAL A 43 24.12 21.85 -95.51
C VAL A 43 23.98 23.20 -94.72
N LYS A 44 25.03 24.06 -94.61
CA LYS A 44 25.35 25.35 -95.31
C LYS A 44 24.59 26.63 -94.79
N PRO A 45 25.12 27.87 -94.94
CA PRO A 45 25.87 28.58 -93.88
C PRO A 45 25.41 30.04 -93.62
N GLN A 46 25.69 30.64 -92.45
CA GLN A 46 25.97 32.09 -92.31
C GLN A 46 26.93 32.40 -91.15
N GLN A 47 27.94 33.22 -91.47
CA GLN A 47 29.10 33.67 -90.66
C GLN A 47 28.70 34.61 -89.51
N TYR A 48 29.12 34.32 -88.27
CA TYR A 48 30.34 34.81 -87.57
C TYR A 48 30.29 36.27 -87.10
N GLY A 49 29.66 36.48 -85.93
CA GLY A 49 29.98 37.55 -84.98
C GLY A 49 30.50 36.89 -83.70
N GLY A 50 31.75 37.15 -83.35
CA GLY A 50 32.44 36.57 -82.22
C GLY A 50 31.89 37.05 -80.87
N GLY A 51 31.54 36.10 -80.01
CA GLY A 51 31.17 36.31 -78.61
C GLY A 51 30.91 34.95 -77.97
N ALA A 52 31.69 34.61 -76.95
CA ALA A 52 31.83 33.29 -76.33
C ALA A 52 30.48 32.60 -75.97
N PRO A 53 30.42 31.24 -75.98
CA PRO A 53 29.23 30.52 -75.53
C PRO A 53 28.94 30.86 -74.06
N PRO A 54 27.66 30.90 -73.64
CA PRO A 54 27.34 31.19 -72.25
C PRO A 54 28.03 30.15 -71.37
N ALA A 55 28.91 30.63 -70.49
CA ALA A 55 29.52 29.81 -69.46
C ALA A 55 28.40 29.05 -68.74
N TYR A 56 28.55 27.73 -68.65
CA TYR A 56 27.70 26.88 -67.84
C TYR A 56 27.71 27.43 -66.41
N ARG A 57 26.68 28.20 -66.07
CA ARG A 57 26.51 28.75 -64.73
C ARG A 57 26.09 27.56 -63.87
N PRO A 58 26.91 27.08 -62.91
CA PRO A 58 26.47 26.01 -62.04
C PRO A 58 25.20 26.51 -61.34
N ARG A 59 24.11 25.76 -61.49
CA ARG A 59 22.88 26.00 -60.72
C ARG A 59 23.27 26.09 -59.25
N PRO A 60 22.79 27.09 -58.48
CA PRO A 60 22.97 27.06 -57.04
C PRO A 60 22.42 25.73 -56.52
N LEU A 61 23.27 24.94 -55.85
CA LEU A 61 22.76 23.81 -55.09
C LEU A 61 21.67 24.33 -54.16
N PRO A 62 20.48 23.69 -54.10
CA PRO A 62 19.47 24.10 -53.15
C PRO A 62 20.09 24.07 -51.75
N PRO A 63 19.84 25.09 -50.89
CA PRO A 63 20.38 25.09 -49.54
C PRO A 63 19.98 23.77 -48.87
N PRO A 64 20.85 23.17 -48.02
CA PRO A 64 20.49 21.94 -47.33
C PRO A 64 19.16 22.20 -46.62
N ARG A 65 18.12 21.46 -47.03
CA ARG A 65 16.81 21.53 -46.39
C ARG A 65 17.07 21.32 -44.91
N ARG A 66 17.01 22.40 -44.11
CA ARG A 66 17.08 22.31 -42.65
C ARG A 66 16.01 21.31 -42.29
N ARG A 67 16.42 20.11 -41.86
CA ARG A 67 15.52 19.08 -41.37
C ARG A 67 14.83 19.73 -40.18
N ARG A 68 13.65 20.33 -40.40
CA ARG A 68 12.78 20.80 -39.32
C ARG A 68 12.54 19.56 -38.49
N LYS A 69 13.19 19.50 -37.33
CA LYS A 69 13.04 18.43 -36.36
C LYS A 69 11.55 18.28 -36.12
N ARG A 70 10.97 17.21 -36.67
CA ARG A 70 9.57 16.79 -36.50
C ARG A 70 9.35 16.24 -35.09
N ARG A 71 9.94 16.90 -34.08
CA ARG A 71 10.04 16.49 -32.67
C ARG A 71 9.18 17.37 -31.76
N SER A 72 8.38 18.28 -32.31
CA SER A 72 7.67 19.33 -31.54
C SER A 72 6.28 18.89 -31.03
N CYS A 73 5.58 18.00 -31.75
CA CYS A 73 4.19 17.66 -31.39
C CYS A 73 4.10 16.82 -30.10
N CYS A 74 5.04 15.88 -29.90
CA CYS A 74 5.06 15.03 -28.71
C CYS A 74 5.42 15.83 -27.44
N CYS A 75 6.33 16.82 -27.54
CA CYS A 75 6.72 17.64 -26.39
C CYS A 75 5.60 18.60 -25.94
N ALA A 76 4.87 19.23 -26.86
CA ALA A 76 3.78 20.13 -26.49
C ALA A 76 2.62 19.37 -25.81
N PHE A 77 2.27 18.18 -26.32
CA PHE A 77 1.24 17.33 -25.71
C PHE A 77 1.66 16.82 -24.33
N CYS A 78 2.91 16.35 -24.16
CA CYS A 78 3.44 15.96 -22.86
C CYS A 78 3.46 17.14 -21.87
N LEU A 79 3.85 18.34 -22.31
CA LEU A 79 3.84 19.53 -21.46
C LEU A 79 2.42 19.89 -21.00
N TRP A 80 1.45 19.89 -21.92
CA TRP A 80 0.04 20.13 -21.58
C TRP A 80 -0.51 19.09 -20.61
N LEU A 81 -0.21 17.79 -20.83
CA LEU A 81 -0.60 16.74 -19.89
C LEU A 81 0.04 16.94 -18.51
N THR A 82 1.31 17.32 -18.45
CA THR A 82 1.97 17.59 -17.16
C THR A 82 1.35 18.79 -16.44
N LEU A 83 1.01 19.87 -17.17
CA LEU A 83 0.34 21.03 -16.58
C LEU A 83 -1.06 20.69 -16.07
N ILE A 84 -1.83 19.89 -16.81
CA ILE A 84 -3.14 19.39 -16.38
C ILE A 84 -3.00 18.53 -15.13
N LEU A 85 -2.00 17.64 -15.09
CA LEU A 85 -1.75 16.77 -13.94
C LEU A 85 -1.35 17.59 -12.70
N ILE A 86 -0.48 18.59 -12.86
CA ILE A 86 -0.11 19.52 -11.78
C ILE A 86 -1.34 20.30 -11.29
N GLY A 87 -2.16 20.81 -12.22
CA GLY A 87 -3.41 21.49 -11.89
C GLY A 87 -4.38 20.59 -11.12
N LEU A 88 -4.54 19.34 -11.54
CA LEU A 88 -5.38 18.36 -10.85
C LEU A 88 -4.87 18.09 -9.42
N VAL A 89 -3.56 17.88 -9.26
CA VAL A 89 -2.94 17.69 -7.95
C VAL A 89 -3.17 18.91 -7.05
N PHE A 90 -3.06 20.11 -7.59
CA PHE A 90 -3.31 21.34 -6.84
C PHE A 90 -4.77 21.48 -6.39
N VAL A 91 -5.73 21.17 -7.27
CA VAL A 91 -7.16 21.15 -6.92
C VAL A 91 -7.45 20.10 -5.84
N VAL A 92 -6.88 18.90 -5.95
CA VAL A 92 -7.02 17.85 -4.94
C VAL A 92 -6.40 18.29 -3.61
N ALA A 93 -5.24 18.94 -3.63
CA ALA A 93 -4.58 19.45 -2.43
C ALA A 93 -5.43 20.51 -1.71
N ILE A 94 -6.01 21.46 -2.45
CA ILE A 94 -6.93 22.47 -1.90
C ILE A 94 -8.17 21.78 -1.31
N ALA A 95 -8.80 20.88 -2.05
CA ALA A 95 -9.98 20.16 -1.58
C ALA A 95 -9.69 19.36 -0.30
N ALA A 96 -8.54 18.69 -0.23
CA ALA A 96 -8.08 17.96 0.96
C ALA A 96 -7.82 18.92 2.14
N GLY A 97 -7.22 20.09 1.89
CA GLY A 97 -7.00 21.11 2.91
C GLY A 97 -8.31 21.65 3.49
N VAL A 98 -9.27 22.01 2.64
CA VAL A 98 -10.60 22.45 3.06
C VAL A 98 -11.31 21.34 3.85
N PHE A 99 -11.25 20.11 3.38
CA PHE A 99 -11.83 18.96 4.08
C PHE A 99 -11.19 18.78 5.47
N TYR A 100 -9.86 18.88 5.58
CA TYR A 100 -9.15 18.75 6.84
C TYR A 100 -9.57 19.84 7.85
N VAL A 101 -9.66 21.10 7.41
CA VAL A 101 -10.06 22.23 8.27
C VAL A 101 -11.54 22.17 8.65
N LEU A 102 -12.43 21.64 7.80
CA LEU A 102 -13.86 21.57 8.12
C LEU A 102 -14.24 20.40 9.04
N TYR A 103 -13.57 19.26 8.89
CA TYR A 103 -13.92 18.02 9.58
C TYR A 103 -12.98 17.67 10.73
N HIS A 104 -11.74 18.16 10.74
CA HIS A 104 -10.72 17.86 11.75
C HIS A 104 -10.71 16.38 12.14
N PRO A 105 -10.38 15.46 11.21
CA PRO A 105 -10.49 14.03 11.44
C PRO A 105 -9.56 13.59 12.57
N GLN A 106 -10.15 13.24 13.71
CA GLN A 106 -9.48 12.69 14.88
C GLN A 106 -9.76 11.20 14.98
N ARG A 107 -8.81 10.45 15.54
CA ARG A 107 -8.98 9.00 15.72
C ARG A 107 -9.79 8.75 17.00
N PRO A 108 -10.74 7.80 16.99
CA PRO A 108 -11.41 7.39 18.22
C PRO A 108 -10.41 6.76 19.18
N THR A 109 -10.63 6.96 20.48
CA THR A 109 -9.77 6.42 21.53
C THR A 109 -10.48 5.31 22.27
N PHE A 110 -9.76 4.22 22.52
CA PHE A 110 -10.25 3.06 23.27
C PHE A 110 -9.42 2.90 24.54
N SER A 111 -10.10 2.73 25.67
CA SER A 111 -9.46 2.49 26.96
C SER A 111 -10.25 1.45 27.75
N VAL A 112 -9.54 0.52 28.38
CA VAL A 112 -10.15 -0.39 29.34
C VAL A 112 -10.17 0.31 30.69
N THR A 113 -11.35 0.41 31.32
CA THR A 113 -11.53 1.15 32.58
C THR A 113 -11.55 0.22 33.79
N SER A 114 -12.18 -0.94 33.66
CA SER A 114 -12.23 -1.94 34.73
C SER A 114 -11.99 -3.33 34.18
N LEU A 115 -11.24 -4.11 34.96
CA LEU A 115 -11.00 -5.52 34.73
C LEU A 115 -11.18 -6.28 36.02
N HIS A 116 -11.98 -7.33 35.97
CA HIS A 116 -12.32 -8.16 37.10
C HIS A 116 -12.25 -9.62 36.70
N LEU A 117 -11.18 -10.29 37.11
CA LEU A 117 -11.01 -11.73 36.89
C LEU A 117 -11.80 -12.50 37.93
N ALA A 118 -13.09 -12.70 37.66
CA ALA A 118 -14.03 -13.36 38.56
C ALA A 118 -13.68 -14.83 38.82
N LYS A 119 -13.15 -15.53 37.81
CA LYS A 119 -12.78 -16.94 37.94
C LYS A 119 -11.56 -17.25 37.07
N LEU A 120 -10.63 -18.00 37.63
CA LEU A 120 -9.55 -18.67 36.90
C LEU A 120 -9.24 -19.95 37.66
N ASN A 121 -9.61 -21.09 37.10
CA ASN A 121 -9.35 -22.40 37.70
C ASN A 121 -8.80 -23.35 36.63
N VAL A 122 -7.75 -24.08 36.98
CA VAL A 122 -7.13 -25.08 36.12
C VAL A 122 -7.18 -26.42 36.83
N SER A 123 -8.02 -27.34 36.34
CA SER A 123 -8.23 -28.66 36.96
C SER A 123 -6.92 -29.44 37.04
N SER A 124 -6.49 -29.85 38.24
CA SER A 124 -5.21 -30.54 38.45
C SER A 124 -5.13 -31.93 37.79
N SER A 125 -6.27 -32.57 37.53
CA SER A 125 -6.33 -33.93 36.97
C SER A 125 -6.47 -33.97 35.45
N SER A 126 -6.90 -32.86 34.83
CA SER A 126 -7.28 -32.85 33.42
C SER A 126 -6.81 -31.60 32.66
N ASP A 127 -6.05 -30.72 33.32
CA ASP A 127 -5.55 -29.44 32.77
C ASP A 127 -6.63 -28.58 32.07
N LEU A 128 -7.88 -28.75 32.50
CA LEU A 128 -9.02 -28.01 31.96
C LEU A 128 -9.07 -26.62 32.59
N LEU A 129 -8.98 -25.59 31.74
CA LEU A 129 -9.16 -24.20 32.12
C LEU A 129 -10.65 -23.84 32.18
N THR A 130 -11.03 -23.21 33.29
CA THR A 130 -12.31 -22.52 33.43
C THR A 130 -12.06 -21.11 33.94
N SER A 131 -12.45 -20.11 33.17
CA SER A 131 -12.20 -18.72 33.49
C SER A 131 -13.37 -17.81 33.10
N ALA A 132 -13.53 -16.74 33.89
CA ALA A 132 -14.49 -15.69 33.68
C ALA A 132 -13.83 -14.36 34.01
N LEU A 133 -13.82 -13.45 33.04
CA LEU A 133 -13.22 -12.12 33.12
C LEU A 133 -14.27 -11.09 32.71
N ASP A 134 -14.67 -10.25 33.65
CA ASP A 134 -15.52 -9.10 33.35
C ASP A 134 -14.63 -7.91 33.01
N PHE A 135 -14.96 -7.21 31.92
CA PHE A 135 -14.25 -5.99 31.54
C PHE A 135 -15.22 -4.91 31.09
N THR A 136 -14.78 -3.66 31.27
CA THR A 136 -15.48 -2.49 30.72
C THR A 136 -14.54 -1.72 29.80
N LEU A 137 -14.90 -1.66 28.53
CA LEU A 137 -14.23 -0.88 27.50
C LEU A 137 -14.97 0.44 27.29
N VAL A 138 -14.21 1.52 27.25
CA VAL A 138 -14.71 2.86 26.92
C VAL A 138 -14.19 3.23 25.54
N ALA A 139 -15.12 3.48 24.62
CA ALA A 139 -14.83 4.01 23.30
C ALA A 139 -15.28 5.45 23.21
N ARG A 140 -14.36 6.37 22.90
CA ARG A 140 -14.66 7.80 22.76
C ARG A 140 -14.42 8.27 21.34
N ASN A 141 -15.45 8.86 20.74
CA ASN A 141 -15.36 9.50 19.43
C ASN A 141 -15.23 11.01 19.61
N PRO A 142 -14.04 11.61 19.44
CA PRO A 142 -13.86 13.04 19.61
C PRO A 142 -14.35 13.87 18.40
N ASN A 143 -14.70 13.22 17.28
CA ASN A 143 -15.13 13.92 16.07
C ASN A 143 -16.56 14.44 16.21
N ARG A 144 -16.79 15.70 15.81
CA ARG A 144 -18.13 16.33 15.87
C ARG A 144 -19.01 16.08 14.65
N LYS A 145 -18.43 15.62 13.54
CA LYS A 145 -19.12 15.43 12.24
C LYS A 145 -18.91 14.04 11.63
N ILE A 146 -18.13 13.18 12.29
CA ILE A 146 -17.76 11.87 11.78
C ILE A 146 -18.39 10.82 12.69
N VAL A 147 -19.20 9.94 12.10
CA VAL A 147 -19.81 8.80 12.77
C VAL A 147 -19.01 7.55 12.40
N PHE A 148 -18.70 6.72 13.39
CA PHE A 148 -18.09 5.41 13.13
C PHE A 148 -19.15 4.32 13.25
N VAL A 149 -19.14 3.38 12.33
CA VAL A 149 -20.05 2.23 12.35
C VAL A 149 -19.22 0.98 12.54
N TYR A 150 -19.31 0.39 13.72
CA TYR A 150 -18.64 -0.85 14.06
C TYR A 150 -19.57 -2.03 13.74
N GLY A 151 -19.04 -3.05 13.07
CA GLY A 151 -19.66 -4.36 12.98
C GLY A 151 -19.40 -5.16 14.25
N ASP A 152 -19.77 -6.44 14.22
CA ASP A 152 -19.57 -7.34 15.35
C ASP A 152 -18.10 -7.35 15.80
N ILE A 153 -17.93 -7.36 17.10
CA ILE A 153 -16.65 -7.18 17.77
C ILE A 153 -16.32 -8.51 18.44
N ALA A 154 -15.22 -9.12 18.01
CA ALA A 154 -14.65 -10.27 18.69
C ALA A 154 -13.60 -9.77 19.69
N VAL A 155 -13.74 -10.19 20.94
CA VAL A 155 -12.80 -9.87 22.00
C VAL A 155 -12.18 -11.16 22.50
N SER A 156 -10.86 -11.18 22.64
CA SER A 156 -10.11 -12.26 23.27
C SER A 156 -9.24 -11.71 24.39
N ALA A 157 -9.10 -12.47 25.47
CA ALA A 157 -8.16 -12.17 26.52
C ALA A 157 -7.18 -13.33 26.71
N ALA A 158 -5.93 -12.98 27.00
CA ALA A 158 -4.87 -13.89 27.36
C ALA A 158 -4.23 -13.47 28.68
N ALA A 159 -3.95 -14.45 29.53
CA ALA A 159 -3.15 -14.31 30.74
C ALA A 159 -1.80 -14.96 30.49
N ASP A 160 -0.71 -14.19 30.53
CA ASP A 160 0.64 -14.69 30.31
C ASP A 160 0.82 -15.45 28.97
N GLY A 161 0.14 -14.95 27.92
CA GLY A 161 0.11 -15.57 26.60
C GLY A 161 -0.87 -16.75 26.44
N ILE A 162 -1.56 -17.16 27.50
CA ILE A 162 -2.52 -18.27 27.48
C ILE A 162 -3.93 -17.73 27.31
N PRO A 163 -4.71 -18.18 26.30
CA PRO A 163 -6.06 -17.68 26.06
C PRO A 163 -7.01 -18.08 27.19
N ILE A 164 -7.56 -17.09 27.89
CA ILE A 164 -8.45 -17.27 29.05
C ILE A 164 -9.93 -16.98 28.74
N GLY A 165 -10.26 -16.52 27.54
CA GLY A 165 -11.65 -16.37 27.15
C GLY A 165 -11.84 -15.53 25.92
N THR A 166 -13.05 -15.66 25.36
CA THR A 166 -13.52 -14.84 24.25
C THR A 166 -14.91 -14.30 24.57
N ALA A 167 -15.26 -13.20 23.94
CA ALA A 167 -16.60 -12.62 23.95
C ALA A 167 -16.92 -12.07 22.56
N SER A 168 -18.20 -12.05 22.22
CA SER A 168 -18.71 -11.37 21.03
C SER A 168 -19.64 -10.26 21.47
N ILE A 169 -19.44 -9.07 20.93
CA ILE A 169 -20.23 -7.88 21.23
C ILE A 169 -20.87 -7.42 19.92
N PRO A 170 -22.19 -7.17 19.91
CA PRO A 170 -22.87 -6.73 18.70
C PRO A 170 -22.29 -5.40 18.21
N GLY A 171 -22.24 -5.26 16.88
CA GLY A 171 -21.85 -4.00 16.26
C GLY A 171 -22.72 -2.83 16.69
N PHE A 172 -22.13 -1.64 16.78
CA PHE A 172 -22.83 -0.44 17.20
C PHE A 172 -22.43 0.78 16.37
N VAL A 173 -23.32 1.77 16.36
CA VAL A 173 -23.06 3.07 15.73
C VAL A 173 -22.51 4.02 16.79
N HIS A 174 -21.31 4.51 16.56
CA HIS A 174 -20.62 5.44 17.43
C HIS A 174 -20.81 6.87 16.90
N ALA A 175 -21.88 7.50 17.39
CA ALA A 175 -22.25 8.86 17.03
C ALA A 175 -21.12 9.87 17.29
N ALA A 176 -21.16 10.99 16.56
CA ALA A 176 -20.21 12.07 16.66
C ALA A 176 -20.20 12.67 18.08
N GLY A 177 -19.02 12.84 18.68
CA GLY A 177 -18.83 13.40 20.02
C GLY A 177 -19.23 12.46 21.17
N ASN A 178 -19.67 11.23 20.88
CA ASN A 178 -20.22 10.34 21.89
C ASN A 178 -19.14 9.49 22.58
N THR A 179 -19.40 9.12 23.84
CA THR A 179 -18.61 8.15 24.60
C THR A 179 -19.49 6.95 24.94
N THR A 180 -19.09 5.77 24.48
CA THR A 180 -19.84 4.53 24.71
C THR A 180 -19.10 3.65 25.70
N TRP A 181 -19.86 3.12 26.66
CA TRP A 181 -19.40 2.16 27.66
C TRP A 181 -19.86 0.78 27.26
N ILE A 182 -18.93 -0.14 27.15
CA ILE A 182 -19.17 -1.49 26.67
C ILE A 182 -18.70 -2.44 27.76
N ALA A 183 -19.66 -3.04 28.45
CA ALA A 183 -19.39 -4.08 29.42
C ALA A 183 -19.59 -5.46 28.77
N ALA A 184 -18.66 -6.37 28.98
CA ALA A 184 -18.78 -7.74 28.53
C ALA A 184 -18.01 -8.68 29.46
N THR A 185 -18.41 -9.95 29.45
CA THR A 185 -17.78 -11.02 30.20
C THR A 185 -17.15 -11.98 29.20
N LEU A 186 -15.82 -12.16 29.27
CA LEU A 186 -15.14 -13.21 28.54
C LEU A 186 -15.15 -14.46 29.39
N ALA A 187 -15.55 -15.57 28.78
CA ALA A 187 -15.54 -16.86 29.43
C ALA A 187 -14.73 -17.86 28.61
N SER A 188 -14.10 -18.78 29.31
CA SER A 188 -13.55 -20.01 28.75
C SER A 188 -13.95 -21.16 29.65
N SER A 189 -14.42 -22.26 29.07
CA SER A 189 -14.80 -23.45 29.81
C SER A 189 -14.35 -24.68 29.04
N GLY A 190 -13.50 -25.48 29.66
CA GLY A 190 -13.10 -26.78 29.12
C GLY A 190 -12.00 -26.71 28.06
N ASN A 191 -11.22 -25.63 28.01
CA ASN A 191 -10.03 -25.59 27.18
C ASN A 191 -8.93 -26.44 27.82
N ASN A 192 -8.44 -27.45 27.10
CA ASN A 192 -7.25 -28.20 27.51
C ASN A 192 -6.03 -27.30 27.34
N LEU A 193 -5.27 -27.14 28.43
CA LEU A 193 -4.00 -26.43 28.42
C LEU A 193 -2.85 -27.42 28.27
N ASP A 194 -1.74 -26.93 27.72
CA ASP A 194 -0.47 -27.64 27.84
C ASP A 194 -0.07 -27.77 29.32
N PRO A 195 0.49 -28.90 29.78
CA PRO A 195 0.86 -29.08 31.18
C PRO A 195 1.80 -27.99 31.71
N THR A 196 2.67 -27.45 30.87
CA THR A 196 3.59 -26.36 31.23
C THR A 196 2.83 -25.07 31.48
N ALA A 197 1.95 -24.70 30.55
CA ALA A 197 1.06 -23.54 30.67
C ALA A 197 0.12 -23.65 31.87
N ALA A 198 -0.38 -24.86 32.13
CA ALA A 198 -1.24 -25.16 33.27
C ALA A 198 -0.47 -25.02 34.61
N ALA A 199 0.79 -25.46 34.68
CA ALA A 199 1.65 -25.27 35.85
C ALA A 199 1.99 -23.79 36.09
N ASP A 200 2.27 -23.03 35.02
CA ASP A 200 2.55 -21.60 35.10
C ASP A 200 1.34 -20.83 35.64
N LEU A 201 0.13 -21.14 35.15
CA LEU A 201 -1.10 -20.53 35.66
C LEU A 201 -1.39 -20.86 37.13
N ARG A 202 -0.99 -22.05 37.60
CA ARG A 202 -1.17 -22.46 39.00
C ARG A 202 -0.15 -21.83 39.94
N SER A 203 1.07 -21.57 39.46
CA SER A 203 2.16 -21.06 40.29
C SER A 203 2.05 -19.55 40.56
N LYS A 204 1.45 -18.79 39.65
CA LYS A 204 1.35 -17.33 39.73
C LYS A 204 0.02 -16.90 40.37
N LYS A 205 0.05 -15.78 41.11
CA LYS A 205 -1.15 -15.15 41.69
C LYS A 205 -1.60 -13.89 40.93
N ARG A 206 -0.71 -13.36 40.10
CA ARG A 206 -0.92 -12.18 39.25
C ARG A 206 -0.46 -12.55 37.85
N PHE A 207 -1.26 -12.18 36.86
CA PHE A 207 -1.03 -12.52 35.47
C PHE A 207 -0.98 -11.24 34.64
N PRO A 208 0.05 -11.06 33.80
CA PRO A 208 0.02 -10.02 32.79
C PRO A 208 -1.10 -10.34 31.82
N MET A 209 -1.99 -9.38 31.64
CA MET A 209 -3.17 -9.52 30.82
C MET A 209 -2.98 -8.82 29.49
N GLU A 210 -3.41 -9.50 28.44
CA GLU A 210 -3.49 -8.97 27.09
C GLU A 210 -4.92 -9.14 26.57
N ILE A 211 -5.49 -8.06 26.04
CA ILE A 211 -6.83 -8.07 25.45
C ILE A 211 -6.70 -7.64 24.00
N GLU A 212 -7.17 -8.49 23.09
CA GLU A 212 -7.31 -8.17 21.68
C GLU A 212 -8.79 -7.96 21.34
N VAL A 213 -9.06 -6.90 20.59
CA VAL A 213 -10.40 -6.56 20.10
C VAL A 213 -10.32 -6.46 18.58
N ASP A 214 -10.98 -7.37 17.88
CA ASP A 214 -11.08 -7.40 16.43
C ASP A 214 -12.48 -6.95 15.99
N THR A 215 -12.56 -5.96 15.10
CA THR A 215 -13.83 -5.47 14.55
C THR A 215 -13.67 -4.94 13.13
N ARG A 216 -14.78 -4.76 12.42
CA ARG A 216 -14.83 -4.04 11.14
C ARG A 216 -15.48 -2.68 11.36
N ALA A 217 -14.77 -1.60 11.08
CA ALA A 217 -15.28 -0.24 11.24
C ALA A 217 -15.39 0.48 9.90
N GLY A 218 -16.50 1.18 9.68
CA GLY A 218 -16.71 2.14 8.59
C GLY A 218 -16.87 3.55 9.12
N VAL A 219 -16.70 4.53 8.24
CA VAL A 219 -16.87 5.95 8.51
C VAL A 219 -18.08 6.47 7.74
N GLU A 220 -18.96 7.19 8.43
CA GLU A 220 -20.10 7.87 7.83
C GLU A 220 -19.98 9.39 8.06
N ILE A 221 -20.05 10.17 6.98
CA ILE A 221 -20.00 11.63 6.97
C ILE A 221 -21.18 12.14 6.15
N GLY A 222 -22.24 12.58 6.84
CA GLY A 222 -23.49 12.98 6.19
C GLY A 222 -24.08 11.84 5.37
N ARG A 223 -24.10 11.98 4.03
CA ARG A 223 -24.60 10.95 3.10
C ARG A 223 -23.51 10.02 2.57
N PHE A 224 -22.25 10.31 2.83
CA PHE A 224 -21.12 9.49 2.37
C PHE A 224 -20.84 8.39 3.39
N LYS A 225 -20.77 7.14 2.91
CA LYS A 225 -20.40 5.97 3.70
C LYS A 225 -19.14 5.34 3.12
N SER A 226 -18.14 5.09 3.95
CA SER A 226 -16.93 4.39 3.54
C SER A 226 -17.16 2.87 3.53
N LYS A 227 -16.29 2.15 2.82
CA LYS A 227 -16.16 0.70 3.02
C LYS A 227 -15.69 0.44 4.45
N ARG A 228 -16.19 -0.64 5.06
CA ARG A 228 -15.73 -1.09 6.38
C ARG A 228 -14.35 -1.73 6.24
N ILE A 229 -13.43 -1.34 7.10
CA ILE A 229 -12.06 -1.88 7.20
C ILE A 229 -11.88 -2.64 8.50
N GLY A 230 -11.02 -3.66 8.51
CA GLY A 230 -10.67 -4.38 9.73
C GLY A 230 -9.79 -3.55 10.65
N ILE A 231 -10.10 -3.58 11.94
CA ILE A 231 -9.33 -2.93 13.00
C ILE A 231 -9.08 -3.97 14.07
N ARG A 232 -7.83 -4.06 14.52
CA ARG A 232 -7.41 -4.81 15.69
C ARG A 232 -6.92 -3.83 16.75
N VAL A 233 -7.49 -3.86 17.94
CA VAL A 233 -7.03 -3.05 19.06
C VAL A 233 -6.39 -3.99 20.08
N SER A 234 -5.11 -3.78 20.40
CA SER A 234 -4.42 -4.53 21.44
C SER A 234 -4.24 -3.65 22.68
N CYS A 235 -4.65 -4.16 23.82
CA CYS A 235 -4.49 -3.55 25.13
C CYS A 235 -3.56 -4.45 25.95
N SER A 236 -2.43 -3.93 26.40
CA SER A 236 -1.46 -4.65 27.23
C SER A 236 -0.86 -3.74 28.30
N GLY A 237 -0.11 -4.32 29.23
CA GLY A 237 0.59 -3.58 30.29
C GLY A 237 -0.19 -3.43 31.59
N PHE A 238 -1.10 -4.35 31.88
CA PHE A 238 -1.81 -4.43 33.15
C PHE A 238 -1.81 -5.87 33.67
N ASP A 239 -1.76 -5.99 34.99
CA ASP A 239 -1.82 -7.29 35.67
C ASP A 239 -3.18 -7.46 36.34
N ALA A 240 -3.73 -8.66 36.26
CA ALA A 240 -4.91 -9.03 37.03
C ALA A 240 -4.59 -10.18 37.99
N ALA A 241 -5.18 -10.11 39.18
CA ALA A 241 -5.22 -11.21 40.12
C ALA A 241 -6.63 -11.80 40.11
N VAL A 242 -6.75 -13.09 40.44
CA VAL A 242 -8.06 -13.72 40.63
C VAL A 242 -8.76 -13.02 41.79
N ALA A 243 -9.94 -12.47 41.53
CA ALA A 243 -10.70 -11.75 42.52
C ALA A 243 -11.14 -12.72 43.62
N SER A 244 -10.79 -12.43 44.87
CA SER A 244 -11.51 -12.98 46.02
C SER A 244 -12.83 -12.21 46.17
N ALA A 245 -13.83 -12.75 46.87
CA ALA A 245 -15.17 -12.18 47.00
C ALA A 245 -15.26 -10.74 47.58
N LYS A 246 -14.12 -10.11 47.93
CA LYS A 246 -13.97 -8.71 48.39
C LYS A 246 -13.00 -7.88 47.54
N ALA A 247 -12.54 -8.38 46.40
CA ALA A 247 -11.53 -7.70 45.60
C ALA A 247 -12.15 -6.54 44.80
N THR A 248 -11.54 -5.35 44.92
CA THR A 248 -11.84 -4.20 44.08
C THR A 248 -11.43 -4.50 42.65
N PRO A 249 -12.25 -4.22 41.62
CA PRO A 249 -11.86 -4.41 40.23
C PRO A 249 -10.56 -3.64 39.94
N SER A 250 -9.62 -4.29 39.26
CA SER A 250 -8.39 -3.65 38.82
C SER A 250 -8.77 -2.50 37.89
N THR A 251 -8.71 -1.28 38.41
CA THR A 251 -9.04 -0.05 37.69
C THR A 251 -7.76 0.49 37.05
N SER A 252 -7.17 -0.29 36.15
CA SER A 252 -6.03 0.17 35.35
C SER A 252 -6.58 0.77 34.07
N ILE A 253 -6.58 2.10 33.96
CA ILE A 253 -6.90 2.80 32.71
C ILE A 253 -5.77 2.51 31.72
N ALA A 254 -5.85 1.37 31.03
CA ALA A 254 -4.89 0.98 30.01
C ALA A 254 -5.31 1.62 28.68
N LYS A 255 -4.43 2.47 28.14
CA LYS A 255 -4.60 3.00 26.78
C LYS A 255 -4.31 1.88 25.79
N CYS A 256 -5.29 1.56 24.95
CA CYS A 256 -5.12 0.53 23.94
C CYS A 256 -4.48 1.10 22.68
N LYS A 257 -3.64 0.31 22.01
CA LYS A 257 -3.01 0.67 20.74
C LYS A 257 -3.87 0.14 19.59
N PRO A 258 -4.54 1.00 18.83
CA PRO A 258 -5.26 0.57 17.63
C PRO A 258 -4.26 0.28 16.51
N GLN A 259 -4.42 -0.89 15.89
CA GLN A 259 -3.73 -1.32 14.67
C GLN A 259 -4.76 -1.56 13.56
N ILE A 260 -4.46 -1.06 12.35
CA ILE A 260 -5.30 -1.33 11.19
C ILE A 260 -4.95 -2.72 10.68
N LYS A 261 -5.94 -3.60 10.56
CA LYS A 261 -5.76 -4.95 10.04
C LYS A 261 -6.43 -5.00 8.67
N ILE A 262 -5.62 -5.09 7.61
CA ILE A 262 -6.13 -5.27 6.26
C ILE A 262 -6.46 -6.76 6.12
N TRP A 263 -7.75 -7.10 6.07
CA TRP A 263 -8.19 -8.43 5.68
C TRP A 263 -8.11 -8.45 4.15
N ILE A 264 -7.17 -9.22 3.60
CA ILE A 264 -7.10 -9.53 2.17
C ILE A 264 -8.13 -10.61 1.87
#